data_AF-A0A8S9Y7L1-F1
#
_entry.id   AF-A0A8S9Y7L1-F1
#
_cell.length_a   1.000
_cell.length_b   1.000
_cell.length_c   1.000
_cell.angle_alpha   90.00
_cell.angle_beta   90.00
_cell.angle_gamma   90.00
#
_symmetry.space_group_name_H-M   'P 1'
#
loop_
_entity.id
_entity.type
_entity.pdbx_description
1 polymer ?
#
loop_
_entity_poly.entity_id
_entity_poly.type
_entity_poly.pdbx_seq_one_letter_code
_entity_poly.pdbx_strand_id
1 'polypeptide(L)'
;MLLSALAPAKVAGKFQAFHRPVMHLPRVDGATPTSPINTMSGNETYVCAKISQTIVNNNTIVISSGEKNDFRGSATFSLKRCESFEELPPPVHCSTPKGKPHTKSCSLRKMSTPISTWLEELKDCYFPECTTTLQSKSLVVDVNEKVKLLTSLTSKVIRTLHQQTYTIAKEFDHIYRCLEMNYTKYIPGLVDDLINHMVAILLQHSDGYLDLGLYQTIAVSSIEKLEQGQLPHIVWQLNSLALDFSKRIDKLLLQQMEVLIGVMDSVESPTAMMTILGSFTNLGLLCDHLGSLLSRCNGISTVLDISVHCANPLARIKALQLLSSVLCAPGAIASFSEVDGMDQLCTIISDENKQQGEKKHALAMIAQYSDPKYNIRVPTSTAPRIISEVTKMFKNLTCSRTILLAAVALANFSTIKENVHYFITNSTVTTLLSAIRLQGSDSEILLKEQAASIIANLSDHAEAIPHLCQNRVIPALLCFLNFELADHVDTTDTASYRLQHKCALALARLCSEKDAVLQIEQLKGVPKLLKLCKQGIDEKKNDRRLLACLEALRRILTKNNPTNMMTSPQKTQMITSIATH
;
A
#
# COMPACT_ATOMS: atom_id res chain seq x y z
N MET A 1 -10.57 0.57 16.79
CA MET A 1 -10.75 -0.80 16.24
C MET A 1 -12.21 -1.27 16.20
N LEU A 2 -13.09 -0.91 17.15
CA LEU A 2 -14.54 -1.21 17.08
C LEU A 2 -15.38 -0.16 16.33
N LEU A 3 -14.86 1.06 16.11
CA LEU A 3 -15.60 2.18 15.51
C LEU A 3 -15.80 2.11 13.98
N SER A 4 -15.12 1.20 13.27
CA SER A 4 -15.25 1.06 11.81
C SER A 4 -16.29 0.01 11.37
N ALA A 5 -16.98 -0.63 12.33
CA ALA A 5 -18.08 -1.57 12.08
C ALA A 5 -19.46 -0.98 12.40
N LEU A 6 -19.54 0.32 12.76
CA LEU A 6 -20.75 0.97 13.22
C LEU A 6 -21.36 1.83 12.11
N ALA A 7 -22.26 1.24 11.31
CA ALA A 7 -23.30 2.00 10.63
C ALA A 7 -24.55 2.01 11.53
N PRO A 8 -25.22 3.16 11.75
CA PRO A 8 -26.52 3.16 12.40
C PRO A 8 -27.57 2.54 11.46
N ALA A 9 -28.27 1.52 11.93
CA ALA A 9 -29.45 0.99 11.28
C ALA A 9 -30.51 2.11 11.14
N LYS A 10 -30.97 2.34 9.91
CA LYS A 10 -32.20 3.09 9.64
C LYS A 10 -33.36 2.35 10.30
N VAL A 11 -33.84 2.83 11.44
CA VAL A 11 -35.17 2.48 11.94
C VAL A 11 -36.18 3.23 11.08
N ALA A 12 -36.60 2.61 9.97
CA ALA A 12 -37.74 3.08 9.18
C ALA A 12 -38.55 1.88 8.66
N GLY A 13 -39.74 1.71 9.23
CA GLY A 13 -40.89 1.12 8.54
C GLY A 13 -41.26 -0.31 8.89
N LYS A 14 -42.12 -0.48 9.91
CA LYS A 14 -43.36 -1.29 9.85
C LYS A 14 -44.15 -1.16 11.17
N PHE A 15 -44.91 -0.08 11.28
CA PHE A 15 -46.14 -0.05 12.06
C PHE A 15 -47.18 0.75 11.26
N GLN A 16 -48.13 0.03 10.66
CA GLN A 16 -49.43 0.50 10.16
C GLN A 16 -50.40 -0.66 10.48
N ALA A 17 -51.62 -0.47 10.95
CA ALA A 17 -52.41 0.71 11.32
C ALA A 17 -53.63 0.17 12.10
N PHE A 18 -54.27 0.99 12.95
CA PHE A 18 -55.72 0.88 13.14
C PHE A 18 -56.35 2.23 13.53
N HIS A 19 -57.42 2.53 12.81
CA HIS A 19 -58.51 3.50 12.99
C HIS A 19 -58.30 5.03 12.88
N ARG A 20 -58.89 5.56 11.79
CA ARG A 20 -59.43 6.92 11.57
C ARG A 20 -60.65 7.22 12.46
N PRO A 21 -61.00 8.50 12.73
CA PRO A 21 -61.96 9.19 11.84
C PRO A 21 -61.64 10.67 11.49
N VAL A 22 -61.94 10.97 10.22
CA VAL A 22 -62.46 12.17 9.51
C VAL A 22 -62.71 13.48 10.28
N MET A 23 -62.15 14.63 9.80
CA MET A 23 -62.91 15.76 9.22
C MET A 23 -62.05 16.97 8.76
N HIS A 24 -62.48 17.55 7.63
CA HIS A 24 -62.33 18.91 7.08
C HIS A 24 -60.99 19.50 6.57
N LEU A 25 -61.00 19.75 5.25
CA LEU A 25 -60.25 20.72 4.43
C LEU A 25 -60.80 22.15 4.65
N PRO A 26 -60.03 23.25 4.37
CA PRO A 26 -59.78 23.66 2.98
C PRO A 26 -58.38 24.21 2.63
N ARG A 27 -58.18 24.29 1.29
CA ARG A 27 -57.11 24.85 0.43
C ARG A 27 -56.46 26.17 0.88
N VAL A 28 -55.21 26.43 0.45
CA VAL A 28 -54.77 27.57 -0.42
C VAL A 28 -53.38 27.27 -1.05
N ASP A 29 -53.21 27.74 -2.29
CA ASP A 29 -52.10 27.62 -3.25
C ASP A 29 -50.76 28.32 -2.91
N GLY A 30 -49.67 27.90 -3.58
CA GLY A 30 -48.76 28.86 -4.22
C GLY A 30 -47.27 28.91 -3.78
N ALA A 31 -46.40 28.69 -4.76
CA ALA A 31 -45.07 29.31 -4.97
C ALA A 31 -43.85 28.90 -4.10
N THR A 32 -42.81 28.41 -4.79
CA THR A 32 -41.38 28.57 -4.45
C THR A 32 -40.92 29.98 -4.87
N PRO A 33 -39.93 30.61 -4.20
CA PRO A 33 -38.52 30.39 -4.58
C PRO A 33 -37.45 30.57 -3.46
N THR A 34 -36.28 29.95 -3.70
CA THR A 34 -34.88 30.38 -3.40
C THR A 34 -34.49 31.04 -2.05
N SER A 35 -33.70 30.29 -1.25
CA SER A 35 -32.47 30.59 -0.44
C SER A 35 -32.22 31.99 0.20
N PRO A 36 -31.25 32.20 1.13
CA PRO A 36 -30.29 31.31 1.83
C PRO A 36 -30.29 31.51 3.38
N ILE A 37 -29.45 30.76 4.13
CA ILE A 37 -28.52 31.26 5.19
C ILE A 37 -27.90 30.08 5.96
N ASN A 38 -26.59 30.23 6.17
CA ASN A 38 -25.63 29.51 7.00
C ASN A 38 -26.13 28.97 8.35
N THR A 39 -25.58 27.82 8.77
CA THR A 39 -24.74 27.73 10.00
C THR A 39 -23.96 26.41 10.08
N MET A 40 -22.64 26.57 10.21
CA MET A 40 -21.69 25.90 11.12
C MET A 40 -21.70 24.37 11.37
N SER A 41 -20.54 23.79 11.03
CA SER A 41 -19.70 22.86 11.78
C SER A 41 -20.35 21.79 12.66
N GLY A 42 -20.12 20.54 12.27
CA GLY A 42 -20.13 19.38 13.16
C GLY A 42 -19.37 18.26 12.47
N ASN A 43 -18.15 18.00 12.95
CA ASN A 43 -17.43 16.75 12.68
C ASN A 43 -18.37 15.58 12.92
N GLU A 44 -18.46 14.68 11.94
CA GLU A 44 -18.63 13.22 12.10
C GLU A 44 -19.24 12.64 10.82
N THR A 45 -18.91 11.37 10.55
CA THR A 45 -19.53 10.46 9.57
C THR A 45 -18.89 10.35 8.18
N TYR A 46 -17.73 9.66 8.09
CA TYR A 46 -17.30 8.98 6.86
C TYR A 46 -16.42 7.75 7.16
N VAL A 47 -16.96 6.73 7.83
CA VAL A 47 -16.26 5.42 8.00
C VAL A 47 -17.26 4.27 7.99
N CYS A 48 -17.83 3.92 6.82
CA CYS A 48 -18.53 2.63 6.66
C CYS A 48 -18.62 2.13 5.20
N ALA A 49 -17.58 2.33 4.39
CA ALA A 49 -17.55 1.85 3.00
C ALA A 49 -16.21 1.28 2.50
N LYS A 50 -15.26 0.89 3.38
CA LYS A 50 -13.89 0.55 2.92
C LYS A 50 -13.34 -0.84 3.26
N ILE A 51 -14.21 -1.82 3.52
CA ILE A 51 -13.80 -3.23 3.74
C ILE A 51 -14.19 -4.15 2.55
N SER A 52 -14.62 -3.62 1.40
CA SER A 52 -14.89 -4.46 0.21
C SER A 52 -14.49 -3.87 -1.15
N GLN A 53 -13.58 -2.90 -1.20
CA GLN A 53 -13.02 -2.41 -2.48
C GLN A 53 -11.51 -2.15 -2.37
N THR A 54 -10.75 -3.24 -2.24
CA THR A 54 -9.29 -3.23 -2.49
C THR A 54 -8.97 -4.14 -3.67
N ILE A 55 -9.67 -3.94 -4.79
CA ILE A 55 -9.21 -4.27 -6.15
C ILE A 55 -9.69 -3.14 -7.06
N VAL A 56 -8.71 -2.39 -7.59
CA VAL A 56 -8.77 -1.50 -8.77
C VAL A 56 -9.66 -0.26 -8.65
N ASN A 57 -9.01 0.89 -8.44
CA ASN A 57 -9.39 2.10 -9.18
C ASN A 57 -8.13 2.82 -9.67
N ASN A 58 -8.08 2.98 -10.97
CA ASN A 58 -6.94 3.39 -11.78
C ASN A 58 -6.53 4.85 -11.50
N ASN A 59 -5.22 5.10 -11.55
CA ASN A 59 -4.47 6.38 -11.44
C ASN A 59 -3.46 6.51 -10.30
N THR A 60 -3.17 5.42 -9.56
CA THR A 60 -1.93 5.38 -8.79
C THR A 60 -1.30 4.01 -8.92
N ILE A 61 -0.03 4.00 -9.34
CA ILE A 61 0.82 2.83 -9.20
C ILE A 61 1.00 2.59 -7.69
N VAL A 62 0.10 1.81 -7.08
CA VAL A 62 0.40 1.16 -5.81
C VAL A 62 1.44 0.10 -6.14
N ILE A 63 2.72 0.45 -5.98
CA ILE A 63 3.78 -0.55 -5.94
C ILE A 63 3.63 -1.25 -4.60
N SER A 64 2.73 -2.24 -4.54
CA SER A 64 2.80 -3.22 -3.48
C SER A 64 4.21 -3.83 -3.57
N SER A 65 4.92 -3.82 -2.46
CA SER A 65 6.10 -4.65 -2.23
C SER A 65 5.65 -6.11 -2.08
N GLY A 66 4.93 -6.62 -3.09
CA GLY A 66 4.57 -8.01 -3.23
C GLY A 66 5.78 -8.77 -3.73
N GLU A 67 6.79 -8.94 -2.87
CA GLU A 67 7.55 -10.18 -2.93
C GLU A 67 6.54 -11.28 -2.57
N LYS A 68 6.06 -11.99 -3.60
CA LYS A 68 5.57 -13.34 -3.39
C LYS A 68 6.72 -14.08 -2.73
N ASN A 69 6.53 -14.49 -1.49
CA ASN A 69 7.22 -15.64 -0.94
C ASN A 69 6.74 -16.88 -1.73
N ASP A 70 7.22 -17.04 -2.95
CA ASP A 70 7.18 -18.31 -3.66
C ASP A 70 8.28 -19.21 -3.07
N PHE A 71 8.10 -19.61 -1.81
CA PHE A 71 8.78 -20.77 -1.24
C PHE A 71 7.98 -22.03 -1.60
N ARG A 72 7.84 -22.27 -2.92
CA ARG A 72 7.44 -23.56 -3.48
C ARG A 72 7.93 -23.68 -4.92
N GLY A 73 9.25 -23.73 -5.06
CA GLY A 73 9.93 -24.20 -6.25
C GLY A 73 11.01 -25.19 -5.82
N SER A 74 10.75 -26.49 -5.99
CA SER A 74 11.79 -27.50 -6.03
C SER A 74 12.75 -27.16 -7.17
N ALA A 75 13.87 -26.51 -6.83
CA ALA A 75 15.07 -26.54 -7.63
C ALA A 75 16.05 -27.44 -6.90
N THR A 76 16.08 -28.70 -7.34
CA THR A 76 17.22 -29.60 -7.17
C THR A 76 18.51 -28.85 -7.47
N PHE A 77 19.33 -28.64 -6.44
CA PHE A 77 20.73 -28.29 -6.61
C PHE A 77 21.42 -29.47 -7.33
N SER A 78 21.66 -29.34 -8.63
CA SER A 78 22.69 -30.12 -9.31
C SER A 78 24.04 -29.63 -8.83
N LEU A 79 24.49 -30.18 -7.71
CA LEU A 79 25.91 -30.23 -7.36
C LEU A 79 26.66 -30.87 -8.52
N LYS A 80 27.60 -30.12 -9.11
CA LYS A 80 28.65 -30.69 -9.97
C LYS A 80 29.25 -31.87 -9.22
N ARG A 81 29.08 -33.07 -9.78
CA ARG A 81 29.72 -34.30 -9.34
C ARG A 81 31.23 -34.07 -9.37
N CYS A 82 31.86 -33.90 -8.21
CA CYS A 82 33.29 -34.13 -8.06
C CYS A 82 33.51 -35.62 -8.33
N GLU A 83 34.09 -35.93 -9.49
CA GLU A 83 34.60 -37.26 -9.81
C GLU A 83 35.94 -37.44 -9.07
N SER A 84 35.87 -38.01 -7.87
CA SER A 84 36.93 -38.80 -7.18
C SER A 84 36.56 -38.88 -5.70
N PHE A 85 35.88 -39.96 -5.33
CA PHE A 85 35.59 -40.32 -3.93
C PHE A 85 36.57 -41.40 -3.43
N GLU A 86 37.82 -41.33 -3.88
CA GLU A 86 38.93 -42.11 -3.34
C GLU A 86 39.91 -41.10 -2.74
N GLU A 87 39.92 -41.01 -1.40
CA GLU A 87 40.79 -40.19 -0.52
C GLU A 87 40.06 -39.13 0.32
N LEU A 88 39.13 -39.58 1.18
CA LEU A 88 38.84 -38.89 2.44
C LEU A 88 38.94 -39.93 3.56
N PRO A 89 39.70 -39.66 4.65
CA PRO A 89 39.77 -40.60 5.77
C PRO A 89 38.40 -40.65 6.46
N PRO A 90 37.98 -41.82 6.98
CA PRO A 90 36.68 -41.95 7.62
C PRO A 90 36.64 -41.08 8.90
N PRO A 91 35.46 -40.53 9.25
CA PRO A 91 35.30 -39.77 10.48
C PRO A 91 35.58 -40.68 11.69
N VAL A 92 36.52 -40.25 12.53
CA VAL A 92 36.88 -40.95 13.76
C VAL A 92 35.76 -40.73 14.79
N HIS A 93 34.78 -41.63 14.82
CA HIS A 93 33.85 -41.73 15.94
C HIS A 93 34.51 -42.50 17.10
N CYS A 94 34.53 -41.86 18.27
CA CYS A 94 34.93 -42.48 19.52
C CYS A 94 33.90 -43.54 19.94
N SER A 95 34.43 -44.70 20.35
CA SER A 95 33.79 -45.66 21.26
C SER A 95 32.53 -46.37 20.75
N THR A 96 32.72 -47.42 19.94
CA THR A 96 31.84 -48.61 19.94
C THR A 96 32.66 -49.84 19.49
N PRO A 97 32.50 -51.03 20.10
CA PRO A 97 33.39 -52.17 19.84
C PRO A 97 33.19 -52.70 18.42
N LYS A 98 34.28 -52.81 17.66
CA LYS A 98 34.27 -53.39 16.31
C LYS A 98 33.89 -54.89 16.39
N GLY A 99 32.66 -55.23 16.03
CA GLY A 99 32.27 -56.61 15.75
C GLY A 99 33.06 -57.16 14.57
N LYS A 100 33.66 -58.35 14.73
CA LYS A 100 34.44 -59.01 13.68
C LYS A 100 33.54 -59.34 12.47
N PRO A 101 33.98 -59.09 11.21
CA PRO A 101 33.24 -59.55 10.06
C PRO A 101 33.38 -61.07 9.94
N HIS A 102 32.28 -61.80 10.15
CA HIS A 102 32.22 -63.21 9.84
C HIS A 102 32.19 -63.38 8.32
N THR A 103 33.33 -63.74 7.72
CA THR A 103 33.38 -64.40 6.43
C THR A 103 32.68 -65.76 6.54
N LYS A 104 31.53 -65.94 5.88
CA LYS A 104 30.97 -67.26 5.63
C LYS A 104 30.90 -67.53 4.13
N SER A 105 31.68 -68.52 3.74
CA SER A 105 31.71 -69.19 2.46
C SER A 105 30.30 -69.58 2.00
N CYS A 106 30.08 -69.46 0.70
CA CYS A 106 28.93 -70.04 0.01
C CYS A 106 28.95 -71.57 0.18
N SER A 107 28.15 -72.09 1.11
CA SER A 107 27.90 -73.52 1.28
C SER A 107 26.40 -73.76 1.12
N LEU A 108 26.05 -74.44 0.03
CA LEU A 108 24.80 -75.17 -0.25
C LEU A 108 23.60 -74.82 0.65
N ARG A 109 22.72 -73.91 0.17
CA ARG A 109 21.43 -73.64 0.81
C ARG A 109 20.58 -74.92 0.80
N LYS A 110 20.46 -75.58 1.96
CA LYS A 110 19.21 -76.30 2.28
C LYS A 110 18.11 -75.25 2.22
N MET A 111 17.09 -75.49 1.39
CA MET A 111 15.90 -74.63 1.33
C MET A 111 15.30 -74.53 2.73
N SER A 112 15.46 -73.36 3.36
CA SER A 112 14.83 -73.05 4.65
C SER A 112 13.33 -72.98 4.43
N THR A 113 12.54 -73.50 5.36
CA THR A 113 11.09 -73.37 5.26
C THR A 113 10.72 -71.89 5.46
N PRO A 114 9.60 -71.42 4.88
CA PRO A 114 9.16 -70.04 5.08
C PRO A 114 9.06 -69.66 6.55
N ILE A 115 8.66 -70.62 7.40
CA ILE A 115 8.57 -70.46 8.85
C ILE A 115 9.96 -70.28 9.48
N SER A 116 10.97 -71.07 9.09
CA SER A 116 12.31 -70.90 9.68
C SER A 116 12.96 -69.59 9.26
N THR A 117 12.67 -69.11 8.05
CA THR A 117 13.17 -67.82 7.55
C THR A 117 12.49 -66.66 8.28
N TRP A 118 11.16 -66.71 8.47
CA TRP A 118 10.42 -65.73 9.26
C TRP A 118 10.85 -65.69 10.72
N LEU A 119 11.12 -66.85 11.33
CA LEU A 119 11.63 -66.90 12.72
C LEU A 119 13.05 -66.37 12.84
N GLU A 120 13.91 -66.52 11.83
CA GLU A 120 15.23 -65.87 11.83
C GLU A 120 15.12 -64.36 11.66
N GLU A 121 14.24 -63.86 10.80
CA GLU A 121 14.00 -62.41 10.62
C GLU A 121 13.37 -61.77 11.88
N LEU A 122 12.50 -62.50 12.58
CA LEU A 122 11.87 -62.03 13.82
C LEU A 122 12.87 -61.80 14.96
N LYS A 123 14.03 -62.45 14.92
CA LYS A 123 15.06 -62.30 15.95
C LYS A 123 15.61 -60.88 16.01
N ASP A 124 15.69 -60.22 14.87
CA ASP A 124 16.20 -58.86 14.73
C ASP A 124 15.07 -57.83 14.51
N CYS A 125 13.85 -58.29 14.25
CA CYS A 125 12.65 -57.46 14.23
C CYS A 125 12.13 -57.19 15.64
N TYR A 126 12.69 -56.18 16.30
CA TYR A 126 12.06 -55.54 17.44
C TYR A 126 11.78 -54.07 17.11
N PHE A 127 10.75 -53.50 17.73
CA PHE A 127 10.48 -52.07 17.66
C PHE A 127 11.25 -51.41 18.81
N PRO A 128 12.39 -50.74 18.55
CA PRO A 128 13.09 -50.04 19.62
C PRO A 128 12.18 -48.92 20.16
N GLU A 129 12.02 -48.85 21.47
CA GLU A 129 11.49 -47.62 22.09
C GLU A 129 12.43 -46.45 21.75
N CYS A 130 11.89 -45.24 21.62
CA CYS A 130 12.70 -44.07 21.30
C CYS A 130 13.64 -43.75 22.48
N THR A 131 14.88 -44.23 22.42
CA THR A 131 15.90 -44.05 23.47
C THR A 131 16.69 -42.75 23.35
N THR A 132 16.48 -41.99 22.27
CA THR A 132 17.17 -40.71 22.07
C THR A 132 16.52 -39.63 22.93
N THR A 133 17.12 -39.36 24.10
CA THR A 133 16.71 -38.25 24.96
C THR A 133 17.52 -37.00 24.62
N LEU A 134 17.02 -36.21 23.66
CA LEU A 134 17.62 -34.90 23.35
C LEU A 134 17.36 -33.94 24.50
N GLN A 135 18.43 -33.57 25.22
CA GLN A 135 18.38 -32.52 26.22
C GLN A 135 18.64 -31.17 25.54
N SER A 136 17.74 -30.20 25.73
CA SER A 136 17.99 -28.81 25.36
C SER A 136 18.47 -28.03 26.60
N LYS A 137 19.50 -27.19 26.43
CA LYS A 137 19.87 -26.19 27.43
C LYS A 137 19.31 -24.84 26.98
N SER A 138 18.58 -24.17 27.87
CA SER A 138 18.06 -22.84 27.59
C SER A 138 19.22 -21.85 27.40
N LEU A 139 19.24 -21.13 26.28
CA LEU A 139 20.31 -20.21 25.88
C LEU A 139 20.17 -18.79 26.48
N VAL A 140 19.36 -18.61 27.52
CA VAL A 140 19.04 -17.28 28.10
C VAL A 140 20.21 -16.77 28.96
N VAL A 141 21.33 -16.45 28.31
CA VAL A 141 22.51 -15.85 28.94
C VAL A 141 22.89 -14.53 28.25
N ASP A 142 22.69 -14.42 26.93
CA ASP A 142 23.04 -13.22 26.13
C ASP A 142 21.94 -12.13 26.16
N VAL A 143 22.36 -10.87 26.16
CA VAL A 143 21.50 -9.67 26.05
C VAL A 143 20.67 -9.71 24.77
N ASN A 144 21.24 -10.19 23.66
CA ASN A 144 20.48 -10.36 22.41
C ASN A 144 19.32 -11.35 22.57
N GLU A 145 19.53 -12.46 23.30
CA GLU A 145 18.49 -13.45 23.55
C GLU A 145 17.42 -12.90 24.50
N LYS A 146 17.79 -12.07 25.48
CA LYS A 146 16.81 -11.35 26.31
C LYS A 146 15.96 -10.38 25.49
N VAL A 147 16.56 -9.63 24.57
CA VAL A 147 15.82 -8.72 23.67
C VAL A 147 14.90 -9.50 22.75
N LYS A 148 15.36 -10.61 22.15
CA LYS A 148 14.52 -11.50 21.34
C LYS A 148 13.35 -12.06 22.15
N LEU A 149 13.61 -12.52 23.38
CA LEU A 149 12.58 -13.05 24.26
C LEU A 149 11.54 -11.98 24.60
N LEU A 150 11.97 -10.80 25.03
CA LEU A 150 11.08 -9.69 25.35
C LEU A 150 10.25 -9.24 24.14
N THR A 151 10.90 -9.09 22.98
CA THR A 151 10.22 -8.76 21.71
C THR A 151 9.17 -9.80 21.35
N SER A 152 9.52 -11.09 21.47
CA SER A 152 8.62 -12.22 21.18
C SER A 152 7.42 -12.25 22.13
N LEU A 153 7.66 -12.10 23.44
CA LEU A 153 6.61 -12.08 24.46
C LEU A 153 5.66 -10.89 24.25
N THR A 154 6.21 -9.68 24.07
CA THR A 154 5.43 -8.46 23.84
C THR A 154 4.60 -8.56 22.56
N SER A 155 5.22 -9.05 21.47
CA SER A 155 4.51 -9.28 20.20
C SER A 155 3.39 -10.32 20.34
N LYS A 156 3.60 -11.36 21.17
CA LYS A 156 2.57 -12.37 21.47
C LYS A 156 1.41 -11.74 22.23
N VAL A 157 1.68 -10.91 23.24
CA VAL A 157 0.64 -10.16 23.98
C VAL A 157 -0.19 -9.30 23.03
N ILE A 158 0.46 -8.51 22.16
CA ILE A 158 -0.23 -7.68 21.16
C ILE A 158 -1.12 -8.52 20.24
N ARG A 159 -0.61 -9.63 19.70
CA ARG A 159 -1.39 -10.54 18.84
C ARG A 159 -2.57 -11.14 19.58
N THR A 160 -2.37 -11.60 20.81
CA THR A 160 -3.43 -12.18 21.63
C THR A 160 -4.51 -11.15 21.95
N LEU A 161 -4.14 -9.94 22.37
CA LEU A 161 -5.08 -8.83 22.58
C LEU A 161 -5.87 -8.52 21.32
N HIS A 162 -5.21 -8.45 20.16
CA HIS A 162 -5.87 -8.21 18.88
C HIS A 162 -6.87 -9.32 18.54
N GLN A 163 -6.48 -10.59 18.68
CA GLN A 163 -7.35 -11.75 18.43
C GLN A 163 -8.55 -11.79 19.38
N GLN A 164 -8.33 -11.56 20.68
CA GLN A 164 -9.39 -11.51 21.68
C GLN A 164 -10.37 -10.36 21.39
N THR A 165 -9.87 -9.18 21.03
CA THR A 165 -10.70 -8.03 20.63
C THR A 165 -11.54 -8.33 19.40
N TYR A 166 -10.99 -9.07 18.43
CA TYR A 166 -11.75 -9.50 17.26
C TYR A 166 -12.88 -10.49 17.61
N THR A 167 -12.67 -11.38 18.58
CA THR A 167 -13.73 -12.26 19.09
C THR A 167 -14.85 -11.46 19.75
N ILE A 168 -14.52 -10.48 20.61
CA ILE A 168 -15.51 -9.56 21.20
C ILE A 168 -16.31 -8.82 20.14
N ALA A 169 -15.66 -8.35 19.07
CA ALA A 169 -16.37 -7.69 17.97
C ALA A 169 -17.39 -8.61 17.28
N LYS A 170 -17.12 -9.91 17.17
CA LYS A 170 -18.08 -10.90 16.64
C LYS A 170 -19.25 -11.15 17.58
N GLU A 171 -19.03 -11.12 18.90
CA GLU A 171 -20.09 -11.24 19.90
C GLU A 171 -21.03 -10.03 19.83
N PHE A 172 -20.49 -8.82 19.70
CA PHE A 172 -21.30 -7.62 19.42
C PHE A 172 -22.13 -7.77 18.15
N ASP A 173 -21.52 -8.16 17.03
CA ASP A 173 -22.21 -8.37 15.74
C ASP A 173 -23.31 -9.45 15.85
N HIS A 174 -23.08 -10.51 16.61
CA HIS A 174 -24.10 -11.52 16.88
C HIS A 174 -25.29 -10.95 17.66
N ILE A 175 -25.04 -10.18 18.72
CA ILE A 175 -26.08 -9.52 19.52
C ILE A 175 -26.89 -8.55 18.65
N TYR A 176 -26.24 -7.72 17.83
CA TYR A 176 -26.96 -6.81 16.93
C TYR A 176 -27.85 -7.55 15.94
N ARG A 177 -27.40 -8.66 15.34
CA ARG A 177 -28.26 -9.48 14.47
C ARG A 177 -29.45 -10.07 15.20
N CYS A 178 -29.27 -10.51 16.45
CA CYS A 178 -30.38 -10.99 17.28
C CYS A 178 -31.40 -9.88 17.55
N LEU A 179 -30.94 -8.64 17.80
CA LEU A 179 -31.81 -7.47 17.97
C LEU A 179 -32.57 -7.15 16.67
N GLU A 180 -31.92 -7.21 15.50
CA GLU A 180 -32.56 -6.99 14.20
C GLU A 180 -33.63 -8.04 13.88
N MET A 181 -33.40 -9.30 14.26
CA MET A 181 -34.34 -10.41 14.07
C MET A 181 -35.41 -10.50 15.17
N ASN A 182 -35.45 -9.56 16.13
CA ASN A 182 -36.34 -9.55 17.30
C ASN A 182 -36.22 -10.80 18.20
N TYR A 183 -35.04 -11.43 18.27
CA TYR A 183 -34.76 -12.54 19.17
C TYR A 183 -34.37 -12.04 20.58
N THR A 184 -35.27 -11.29 21.21
CA THR A 184 -35.02 -10.56 22.47
C THR A 184 -34.77 -11.49 23.67
N LYS A 185 -35.34 -12.70 23.68
CA LYS A 185 -35.22 -13.66 24.78
C LYS A 185 -33.78 -14.02 25.16
N TYR A 186 -32.86 -14.04 24.19
CA TYR A 186 -31.48 -14.48 24.39
C TYR A 186 -30.53 -13.32 24.70
N ILE A 187 -30.96 -12.07 24.48
CA ILE A 187 -30.11 -10.89 24.59
C ILE A 187 -29.48 -10.74 25.99
N PRO A 188 -30.21 -10.90 27.12
CA PRO A 188 -29.59 -10.69 28.42
C PRO A 188 -28.43 -11.64 28.73
N GLY A 189 -28.58 -12.93 28.38
CA GLY A 189 -27.52 -13.91 28.54
C GLY A 189 -26.31 -13.61 27.65
N LEU A 190 -26.55 -13.25 26.38
CA LEU A 190 -25.48 -12.88 25.46
C LEU A 190 -24.73 -11.61 25.91
N VAL A 191 -25.43 -10.64 26.50
CA VAL A 191 -24.82 -9.42 27.05
C VAL A 191 -24.00 -9.72 28.30
N ASP A 192 -24.48 -10.60 29.18
CA ASP A 192 -23.72 -11.03 30.36
C ASP A 192 -22.45 -11.80 29.96
N ASP A 193 -22.55 -12.75 29.03
CA ASP A 193 -21.41 -13.49 28.48
C ASP A 193 -20.38 -12.54 27.85
N LEU A 194 -20.83 -11.58 27.04
CA LEU A 194 -20.01 -10.55 26.43
C LEU A 194 -19.27 -9.73 27.51
N ILE A 195 -19.99 -9.24 28.53
CA ILE A 195 -19.40 -8.45 29.61
C ILE A 195 -18.35 -9.25 30.37
N ASN A 196 -18.66 -10.50 30.72
CA ASN A 196 -17.74 -11.40 31.41
C ASN A 196 -16.47 -11.64 30.57
N HIS A 197 -16.61 -11.86 29.27
CA HIS A 197 -15.49 -12.04 28.36
C HIS A 197 -14.63 -10.77 28.25
N MET A 198 -15.27 -9.59 28.12
CA MET A 198 -14.56 -8.30 28.08
C MET A 198 -13.79 -8.04 29.38
N VAL A 199 -14.41 -8.28 30.55
CA VAL A 199 -13.78 -8.12 31.86
C VAL A 199 -12.62 -9.09 32.04
N ALA A 200 -12.77 -10.35 31.62
CA ALA A 200 -11.70 -11.35 31.70
C ALA A 200 -10.47 -10.93 30.88
N ILE A 201 -10.67 -10.40 29.66
CA ILE A 201 -9.58 -9.87 28.82
C ILE A 201 -8.90 -8.70 29.52
N LEU A 202 -9.65 -7.75 30.06
CA LEU A 202 -9.07 -6.58 30.73
C LEU A 202 -8.23 -6.99 31.94
N LEU A 203 -8.75 -7.86 32.81
CA LEU A 203 -8.04 -8.35 33.99
C LEU A 203 -6.79 -9.16 33.65
N GLN A 204 -6.81 -9.91 32.54
CA GLN A 204 -5.65 -10.71 32.11
C GLN A 204 -4.43 -9.85 31.75
N HIS A 205 -4.66 -8.64 31.24
CA HIS A 205 -3.60 -7.80 30.66
C HIS A 205 -3.36 -6.49 31.43
N SER A 206 -4.13 -6.21 32.49
CA SER A 206 -3.96 -5.01 33.32
C SER A 206 -3.24 -5.31 34.63
N ASP A 207 -2.19 -4.54 34.94
CA ASP A 207 -1.46 -4.63 36.22
C ASP A 207 -2.03 -3.69 37.31
N GLY A 208 -3.20 -3.07 37.10
CA GLY A 208 -3.74 -2.01 37.98
C GLY A 208 -5.25 -2.06 38.20
N TYR A 209 -5.75 -1.14 39.05
CA TYR A 209 -7.19 -1.04 39.35
C TYR A 209 -7.99 -0.73 38.08
N LEU A 210 -8.94 -1.60 37.76
CA LEU A 210 -9.91 -1.40 36.70
C LEU A 210 -11.23 -0.96 37.32
N ASP A 211 -11.68 0.25 36.98
CA ASP A 211 -13.07 0.64 37.21
C ASP A 211 -13.98 -0.13 36.25
N LEU A 212 -14.73 -1.09 36.81
CA LEU A 212 -15.70 -1.95 36.12
C LEU A 212 -17.14 -1.50 36.36
N GLY A 213 -17.37 -0.31 36.95
CA GLY A 213 -18.71 0.16 37.31
C GLY A 213 -19.67 0.26 36.13
N LEU A 214 -19.18 0.67 34.96
CA LEU A 214 -19.95 0.69 33.71
C LEU A 214 -20.43 -0.71 33.30
N TYR A 215 -19.55 -1.70 33.35
CA TYR A 215 -19.81 -3.09 32.97
C TYR A 215 -20.90 -3.70 33.88
N GLN A 216 -20.75 -3.49 35.19
CA GLN A 216 -21.72 -3.97 36.19
C GLN A 216 -23.08 -3.27 36.02
N THR A 217 -23.09 -1.96 35.78
CA THR A 217 -24.33 -1.19 35.57
C THR A 217 -25.07 -1.65 34.31
N ILE A 218 -24.35 -1.90 33.22
CA ILE A 218 -24.96 -2.37 31.97
C ILE A 218 -25.48 -3.79 32.13
N ALA A 219 -24.74 -4.71 32.78
CA ALA A 219 -25.21 -6.08 33.03
C ALA A 219 -26.59 -6.10 33.72
N VAL A 220 -26.77 -5.31 34.78
CA VAL A 220 -28.03 -5.24 35.54
C VAL A 220 -29.14 -4.54 34.75
N SER A 221 -28.85 -3.38 34.16
CA SER A 221 -29.87 -2.56 33.49
C SER A 221 -30.32 -3.09 32.12
N SER A 222 -29.56 -3.98 31.49
CA SER A 222 -29.94 -4.62 30.22
C SER A 222 -31.18 -5.50 30.36
N ILE A 223 -31.33 -6.17 31.50
CA ILE A 223 -32.48 -7.03 31.81
C ILE A 223 -33.73 -6.17 31.98
N GLU A 224 -33.68 -5.17 32.86
CA GLU A 224 -34.81 -4.28 33.17
C GLU A 224 -35.35 -3.55 31.94
N LYS A 225 -34.45 -3.09 31.05
CA LYS A 225 -34.83 -2.29 29.88
C LYS A 225 -35.36 -3.13 28.72
N LEU A 226 -34.95 -4.39 28.64
CA LEU A 226 -35.49 -5.33 27.66
C LEU A 226 -36.93 -5.72 28.03
N GLU A 227 -37.22 -5.91 29.32
CA GLU A 227 -38.59 -6.13 29.82
C GLU A 227 -39.50 -4.93 29.55
N GLN A 228 -38.95 -3.72 29.60
CA GLN A 228 -39.67 -2.47 29.28
C GLN A 228 -39.80 -2.19 27.76
N GLY A 229 -39.29 -3.08 26.89
CA GLY A 229 -39.35 -2.92 25.44
C GLY A 229 -38.47 -1.79 24.87
N GLN A 230 -37.47 -1.31 25.61
CA GLN A 230 -36.63 -0.16 25.24
C GLN A 230 -35.42 -0.56 24.39
N LEU A 231 -35.66 -1.14 23.22
CA LEU A 231 -34.61 -1.61 22.30
C LEU A 231 -33.54 -0.54 21.95
N PRO A 232 -33.91 0.73 21.66
CA PRO A 232 -32.93 1.77 21.37
C PRO A 232 -31.97 2.05 22.54
N HIS A 233 -32.45 1.89 23.78
CA HIS A 233 -31.63 2.09 24.96
C HIS A 233 -30.56 0.99 25.08
N ILE A 234 -30.91 -0.26 24.78
CA ILE A 234 -29.97 -1.39 24.83
C ILE A 234 -28.85 -1.19 23.79
N VAL A 235 -29.22 -0.78 22.57
CA VAL A 235 -28.25 -0.44 21.51
C VAL A 235 -27.28 0.66 21.98
N TRP A 236 -27.78 1.69 22.65
CA TRP A 236 -26.94 2.75 23.20
C TRP A 236 -25.98 2.25 24.30
N GLN A 237 -26.44 1.36 25.18
CA GLN A 237 -25.59 0.76 26.21
C GLN A 237 -24.49 -0.12 25.61
N LEU A 238 -24.83 -0.95 24.62
CA LEU A 238 -23.85 -1.77 23.90
C LEU A 238 -22.80 -0.91 23.19
N ASN A 239 -23.22 0.18 22.54
CA ASN A 239 -22.29 1.13 21.93
C ASN A 239 -21.36 1.77 22.96
N SER A 240 -21.89 2.13 24.13
CA SER A 240 -21.10 2.71 25.23
C SER A 240 -20.08 1.71 25.77
N LEU A 241 -20.48 0.45 25.93
CA LEU A 241 -19.61 -0.66 26.36
C LEU A 241 -18.50 -0.93 25.33
N ALA A 242 -18.85 -1.01 24.05
CA ALA A 242 -17.90 -1.20 22.95
C ALA A 242 -16.88 -0.06 22.89
N LEU A 243 -17.33 1.18 23.09
CA LEU A 243 -16.46 2.35 23.09
C LEU A 243 -15.48 2.34 24.28
N ASP A 244 -15.96 2.09 25.49
CA ASP A 244 -15.10 2.02 26.68
C ASP A 244 -14.05 0.91 26.57
N PHE A 245 -14.48 -0.28 26.16
CA PHE A 245 -13.57 -1.40 25.94
C PHE A 245 -12.54 -1.11 24.85
N SER A 246 -12.96 -0.56 23.71
CA SER A 246 -12.03 -0.21 22.64
C SER A 246 -10.99 0.80 23.11
N LYS A 247 -11.35 1.76 23.99
CA LYS A 247 -10.39 2.72 24.56
C LYS A 247 -9.39 2.03 25.50
N ARG A 248 -9.86 1.10 26.33
CA ARG A 248 -9.00 0.34 27.26
C ARG A 248 -8.03 -0.58 26.52
N ILE A 249 -8.52 -1.33 25.53
CA ILE A 249 -7.68 -2.17 24.67
C ILE A 249 -6.64 -1.33 23.94
N ASP A 250 -7.04 -0.19 23.38
CA ASP A 250 -6.14 0.69 22.66
C ASP A 250 -5.04 1.27 23.56
N LYS A 251 -5.36 1.58 24.83
CA LYS A 251 -4.37 1.94 25.85
C LYS A 251 -3.39 0.78 26.16
N LEU A 252 -3.89 -0.43 26.34
CA LEU A 252 -3.05 -1.61 26.59
C LEU A 252 -2.11 -1.89 25.40
N LEU A 253 -2.64 -1.82 24.18
CA LEU A 253 -1.83 -1.97 22.96
C LEU A 253 -0.76 -0.89 22.85
N LEU A 254 -1.09 0.37 23.19
CA LEU A 254 -0.11 1.46 23.20
C LEU A 254 1.03 1.18 24.20
N GLN A 255 0.71 0.75 25.42
CA GLN A 255 1.72 0.40 26.43
C GLN A 255 2.67 -0.70 25.94
N GLN A 256 2.14 -1.75 25.30
CA GLN A 256 2.97 -2.80 24.72
C GLN A 256 3.82 -2.28 23.54
N MET A 257 3.28 -1.34 22.76
CA MET A 257 4.02 -0.71 21.67
C MET A 257 5.17 0.17 22.19
N GLU A 258 4.94 0.92 23.27
CA GLU A 258 5.97 1.72 23.96
C GLU A 258 7.12 0.85 24.47
N VAL A 259 6.82 -0.36 24.97
CA VAL A 259 7.87 -1.33 25.34
C VAL A 259 8.72 -1.72 24.13
N LEU A 260 8.11 -2.04 22.98
CA LEU A 260 8.86 -2.39 21.77
C LEU A 260 9.71 -1.21 21.25
N ILE A 261 9.18 0.02 21.27
CA ILE A 261 9.93 1.21 20.86
C ILE A 261 11.07 1.51 21.83
N GLY A 262 10.84 1.46 23.14
CA GLY A 262 11.88 1.70 24.14
C GLY A 262 13.02 0.69 24.06
N VAL A 263 12.71 -0.58 23.77
CA VAL A 263 13.74 -1.59 23.51
C VAL A 263 14.49 -1.26 22.22
N MET A 264 13.79 -0.85 21.17
CA MET A 264 14.39 -0.47 19.89
C MET A 264 15.37 0.70 20.01
N ASP A 265 15.04 1.72 20.81
CA ASP A 265 15.90 2.89 21.08
C ASP A 265 17.19 2.51 21.84
N SER A 266 17.15 1.45 22.65
CA SER A 266 18.28 1.05 23.51
C SER A 266 19.27 0.07 22.89
N VAL A 267 18.94 -0.52 21.74
CA VAL A 267 19.66 -1.69 21.20
C VAL A 267 20.62 -1.30 20.08
N GLU A 268 21.90 -1.58 20.28
CA GLU A 268 22.94 -1.40 19.24
C GLU A 268 23.09 -2.63 18.33
N SER A 269 22.69 -3.81 18.81
CA SER A 269 22.91 -5.07 18.10
C SER A 269 22.10 -5.15 16.80
N PRO A 270 22.75 -5.36 15.64
CA PRO A 270 22.08 -5.44 14.34
C PRO A 270 21.02 -6.55 14.25
N THR A 271 21.25 -7.69 14.92
CA THR A 271 20.35 -8.85 14.86
C THR A 271 19.11 -8.64 15.73
N ALA A 272 19.28 -8.00 16.89
CA ALA A 272 18.19 -7.63 17.78
C ALA A 272 17.32 -6.54 17.14
N MET A 273 17.93 -5.50 16.55
CA MET A 273 17.23 -4.46 15.77
C MET A 273 16.36 -5.06 14.66
N MET A 274 16.91 -5.98 13.87
CA MET A 274 16.17 -6.69 12.82
C MET A 274 15.01 -7.52 13.37
N THR A 275 15.18 -8.13 14.54
CA THR A 275 14.13 -8.91 15.21
C THR A 275 12.98 -8.00 15.62
N ILE A 276 13.29 -6.83 16.20
CA ILE A 276 12.29 -5.85 16.65
C ILE A 276 11.54 -5.27 15.45
N LEU A 277 12.26 -4.81 14.41
CA LEU A 277 11.64 -4.30 13.16
C LEU A 277 10.76 -5.36 12.49
N GLY A 278 11.22 -6.61 12.41
CA GLY A 278 10.44 -7.72 11.88
C GLY A 278 9.21 -8.03 12.74
N SER A 279 9.26 -7.78 14.05
CA SER A 279 8.13 -8.01 14.93
C SER A 279 6.93 -7.13 14.59
N PHE A 280 7.15 -5.84 14.30
CA PHE A 280 6.10 -4.89 13.91
C PHE A 280 5.34 -5.34 12.66
N THR A 281 6.06 -5.82 11.64
CA THR A 281 5.44 -6.34 10.41
C THR A 281 4.60 -7.60 10.64
N ASN A 282 4.84 -8.32 11.74
CA ASN A 282 4.17 -9.58 12.05
C ASN A 282 3.15 -9.45 13.19
N LEU A 283 2.82 -8.25 13.70
CA LEU A 283 1.86 -8.08 14.81
C LEU A 283 0.42 -8.47 14.45
N GLY A 284 0.11 -8.58 13.15
CA GLY A 284 -1.25 -8.90 12.67
C GLY A 284 -2.23 -7.72 12.76
N LEU A 285 -1.76 -6.53 13.14
CA LEU A 285 -2.55 -5.32 13.15
C LEU A 285 -2.72 -4.77 11.72
N LEU A 286 -3.85 -4.12 11.46
CA LEU A 286 -4.05 -3.34 10.24
C LEU A 286 -3.05 -2.17 10.21
N CYS A 287 -2.50 -1.86 9.03
CA CYS A 287 -1.48 -0.82 8.87
C CYS A 287 -1.89 0.55 9.42
N ASP A 288 -3.17 0.93 9.26
CA ASP A 288 -3.70 2.20 9.77
C ASP A 288 -3.71 2.23 11.32
N HIS A 289 -4.11 1.13 11.97
CA HIS A 289 -4.08 1.05 13.43
C HIS A 289 -2.65 0.98 13.96
N LEU A 290 -1.77 0.23 13.31
CA LEU A 290 -0.34 0.19 13.64
C LEU A 290 0.28 1.58 13.53
N GLY A 291 0.02 2.31 12.44
CA GLY A 291 0.49 3.69 12.25
C GLY A 291 -0.05 4.64 13.31
N SER A 292 -1.33 4.51 13.68
CA SER A 292 -1.92 5.31 14.77
C SER A 292 -1.24 5.05 16.12
N LEU A 293 -0.96 3.79 16.46
CA LEU A 293 -0.25 3.46 17.70
C LEU A 293 1.19 3.99 17.69
N LEU A 294 1.93 3.77 16.60
CA LEU A 294 3.31 4.26 16.44
C LEU A 294 3.40 5.79 16.54
N SER A 295 2.43 6.52 15.98
CA SER A 295 2.39 7.98 16.09
C SER A 295 2.22 8.49 17.52
N ARG A 296 1.62 7.69 18.41
CA ARG A 296 1.34 8.08 19.80
C ARG A 296 2.45 7.72 20.77
N CYS A 297 3.40 6.87 20.37
CA CYS A 297 4.55 6.47 21.18
C CYS A 297 5.90 6.92 20.58
N ASN A 298 5.91 8.01 19.80
CA ASN A 298 7.09 8.52 19.08
C ASN A 298 7.75 7.50 18.11
N GLY A 299 7.08 6.38 17.83
CA GLY A 299 7.63 5.30 17.03
C GLY A 299 7.91 5.69 15.58
N ILE A 300 7.15 6.64 15.01
CA ILE A 300 7.44 7.15 13.66
C ILE A 300 8.80 7.86 13.61
N SER A 301 9.09 8.70 14.61
CA SER A 301 10.39 9.39 14.72
C SER A 301 11.53 8.40 14.93
N THR A 302 11.38 7.47 15.87
CA THR A 302 12.40 6.44 16.14
C THR A 302 12.70 5.58 14.92
N VAL A 303 11.66 5.08 14.23
CA VAL A 303 11.87 4.24 13.03
C VAL A 303 12.51 5.05 11.91
N LEU A 304 12.17 6.33 11.78
CA LEU A 304 12.81 7.21 10.81
C LEU A 304 14.29 7.47 11.14
N ASP A 305 14.63 7.75 12.40
CA ASP A 305 16.01 7.90 12.85
C ASP A 305 16.85 6.64 12.51
N ILE A 306 16.31 5.46 12.81
CA ILE A 306 16.93 4.18 12.46
C ILE A 306 17.15 4.07 10.96
N SER A 307 16.19 4.51 10.14
CA SER A 307 16.29 4.46 8.68
C SER A 307 17.43 5.33 8.11
N VAL A 308 17.83 6.37 8.85
CA VAL A 308 18.90 7.30 8.45
C VAL A 308 20.23 6.90 9.07
N HIS A 309 20.27 6.60 10.37
CA HIS A 309 21.50 6.56 11.17
C HIS A 309 21.97 5.16 11.57
N CYS A 310 21.11 4.13 11.51
CA CYS A 310 21.51 2.79 11.94
C CYS A 310 22.70 2.25 11.13
N ALA A 311 23.68 1.62 11.77
CA ALA A 311 24.86 1.09 11.08
C ALA A 311 24.52 -0.02 10.06
N ASN A 312 23.50 -0.83 10.34
CA ASN A 312 23.13 -1.97 9.50
C ASN A 312 22.22 -1.54 8.31
N PRO A 313 22.66 -1.67 7.04
CA PRO A 313 21.85 -1.34 5.87
C PRO A 313 20.52 -2.09 5.78
N LEU A 314 20.48 -3.36 6.23
CA LEU A 314 19.26 -4.15 6.21
C LEU A 314 18.22 -3.62 7.21
N ALA A 315 18.69 -3.14 8.37
CA ALA A 315 17.82 -2.51 9.36
C ALA A 315 17.24 -1.20 8.82
N ARG A 316 18.06 -0.39 8.14
CA ARG A 316 17.61 0.84 7.47
C ARG A 316 16.53 0.55 6.43
N ILE A 317 16.73 -0.47 5.58
CA ILE A 317 15.73 -0.89 4.59
C ILE A 317 14.43 -1.36 5.29
N LYS A 318 14.53 -2.17 6.35
CA LYS A 318 13.35 -2.65 7.08
C LYS A 318 12.59 -1.53 7.78
N ALA A 319 13.29 -0.54 8.31
CA ALA A 319 12.69 0.66 8.88
C ALA A 319 11.92 1.47 7.81
N LEU A 320 12.52 1.69 6.63
CA LEU A 320 11.82 2.33 5.50
C LEU A 320 10.59 1.54 5.05
N GLN A 321 10.67 0.20 5.01
CA GLN A 321 9.53 -0.66 4.68
C GLN A 321 8.40 -0.54 5.72
N LEU A 322 8.75 -0.53 7.01
CA LEU A 322 7.79 -0.33 8.09
C LEU A 322 7.10 1.03 7.94
N LEU A 323 7.87 2.12 7.79
CA LEU A 323 7.32 3.46 7.58
C LEU A 323 6.39 3.51 6.37
N SER A 324 6.83 3.00 5.22
CA SER A 324 6.02 2.97 4.01
C SER A 324 4.70 2.22 4.20
N SER A 325 4.66 1.20 5.06
CA SER A 325 3.43 0.45 5.34
C SER A 325 2.46 1.21 6.25
N VAL A 326 2.97 2.01 7.21
CA VAL A 326 2.16 2.64 8.27
C VAL A 326 1.79 4.10 8.01
N LEU A 327 2.48 4.77 7.08
CA LEU A 327 2.17 6.14 6.62
C LEU A 327 0.91 6.18 5.73
N CYS A 328 -0.12 5.45 6.13
CA CYS A 328 -1.50 5.60 5.68
C CYS A 328 -2.40 6.16 6.79
N ALA A 329 -1.94 6.09 8.05
CA ALA A 329 -2.63 6.66 9.20
C ALA A 329 -2.42 8.18 9.27
N PRO A 330 -3.47 8.98 9.49
CA PRO A 330 -3.34 10.44 9.60
C PRO A 330 -2.37 10.89 10.69
N GLY A 331 -2.38 10.22 11.85
CA GLY A 331 -1.43 10.48 12.94
C GLY A 331 0.01 10.20 12.54
N ALA A 332 0.27 9.11 11.81
CA ALA A 332 1.61 8.77 11.34
C ALA A 332 2.12 9.78 10.29
N ILE A 333 1.26 10.24 9.39
CA ILE A 333 1.57 11.28 8.40
C ILE A 333 1.92 12.61 9.08
N ALA A 334 1.15 12.99 10.11
CA ALA A 334 1.42 14.19 10.90
C ALA A 334 2.78 14.09 11.59
N SER A 335 3.02 13.02 12.36
CA SER A 335 4.30 12.82 13.04
C SER A 335 5.49 12.77 12.08
N PHE A 336 5.35 12.15 10.90
CA PHE A 336 6.39 12.14 9.88
C PHE A 336 6.70 13.53 9.32
N SER A 337 5.67 14.38 9.20
CA SER A 337 5.84 15.76 8.73
C SER A 337 6.48 16.65 9.80
N GLU A 338 6.17 16.41 11.08
CA GLU A 338 6.74 17.16 12.22
C GLU A 338 8.25 16.95 12.38
N VAL A 339 8.78 15.79 11.98
CA VAL A 339 10.22 15.46 12.06
C VAL A 339 10.98 15.70 10.74
N ASP A 340 10.42 16.52 9.85
CA ASP A 340 10.96 16.81 8.52
C ASP A 340 11.28 15.53 7.71
N GLY A 341 10.39 14.53 7.78
CA GLY A 341 10.65 13.21 7.22
C GLY A 341 10.99 13.22 5.73
N MET A 342 10.42 14.14 4.95
CA MET A 342 10.79 14.34 3.54
C MET A 342 12.25 14.78 3.34
N ASP A 343 12.78 15.62 4.23
CA ASP A 343 14.18 16.07 4.17
C ASP A 343 15.14 14.94 4.55
N GLN A 344 14.75 14.12 5.52
CA GLN A 344 15.50 12.92 5.89
C GLN A 344 15.53 11.90 4.73
N LEU A 345 14.41 11.67 4.05
CA LEU A 345 14.38 10.84 2.84
C LEU A 345 15.24 11.44 1.72
N CYS A 346 15.23 12.78 1.55
CA CYS A 346 16.12 13.48 0.63
C CYS A 346 17.59 13.21 0.96
N THR A 347 17.95 13.23 2.25
CA THR A 347 19.30 12.93 2.72
C THR A 347 19.72 11.50 2.37
N ILE A 348 18.83 10.51 2.53
CA ILE A 348 19.11 9.11 2.15
C ILE A 348 19.39 8.97 0.64
N ILE A 349 18.60 9.62 -0.23
CA ILE A 349 18.83 9.51 -1.68
C ILE A 349 20.09 10.28 -2.13
N SER A 350 20.46 11.34 -1.42
CA SER A 350 21.63 12.18 -1.71
C SER A 350 22.96 11.53 -1.31
N ASP A 351 22.96 10.66 -0.31
CA ASP A 351 24.17 10.08 0.26
C ASP A 351 24.71 8.93 -0.61
N GLU A 352 25.89 9.11 -1.21
CA GLU A 352 26.53 8.10 -2.06
C GLU A 352 27.02 6.86 -1.30
N ASN A 353 27.12 6.92 0.03
CA ASN A 353 27.46 5.77 0.85
C ASN A 353 26.26 4.83 1.09
N LYS A 354 25.04 5.29 0.80
CA LYS A 354 23.82 4.48 0.96
C LYS A 354 23.68 3.48 -0.18
N GLN A 355 23.26 2.25 0.15
CA GLN A 355 23.08 1.20 -0.84
C GLN A 355 21.88 1.50 -1.76
N GLN A 356 21.92 0.93 -2.97
CA GLN A 356 20.84 1.07 -3.96
C GLN A 356 19.47 0.61 -3.41
N GLY A 357 19.46 -0.39 -2.53
CA GLY A 357 18.25 -0.85 -1.85
C GLY A 357 17.62 0.22 -0.97
N GLU A 358 18.43 0.98 -0.25
CA GLU A 358 17.99 2.06 0.64
C GLU A 358 17.46 3.24 -0.17
N LYS A 359 18.25 3.70 -1.16
CA LYS A 359 17.86 4.77 -2.07
C LYS A 359 16.54 4.45 -2.78
N LYS A 360 16.35 3.19 -3.21
CA LYS A 360 15.11 2.72 -3.84
C LYS A 360 13.90 2.85 -2.91
N HIS A 361 14.01 2.44 -1.64
CA HIS A 361 12.88 2.52 -0.71
C HIS A 361 12.57 3.97 -0.31
N ALA A 362 13.59 4.79 -0.05
CA ALA A 362 13.40 6.21 0.21
C ALA A 362 12.74 6.92 -0.99
N LEU A 363 13.20 6.62 -2.21
CA LEU A 363 12.61 7.15 -3.44
C LEU A 363 11.16 6.69 -3.64
N ALA A 364 10.83 5.44 -3.30
CA ALA A 364 9.47 4.94 -3.36
C ALA A 364 8.54 5.73 -2.43
N MET A 365 8.99 6.02 -1.20
CA MET A 365 8.25 6.85 -0.26
C MET A 365 8.10 8.29 -0.77
N ILE A 366 9.16 8.91 -1.30
CA ILE A 366 9.09 10.24 -1.92
C ILE A 366 8.07 10.24 -3.07
N ALA A 367 8.10 9.24 -3.94
CA ALA A 367 7.18 9.11 -5.06
C ALA A 367 5.72 8.94 -4.60
N GLN A 368 5.50 8.14 -3.56
CA GLN A 368 4.17 7.91 -3.02
C GLN A 368 3.61 9.16 -2.33
N TYR A 369 4.40 9.77 -1.45
CA TYR A 369 3.91 10.81 -0.54
C TYR A 369 4.02 12.23 -1.08
N SER A 370 4.73 12.45 -2.19
CA SER A 370 4.65 13.72 -2.94
C SER A 370 3.37 13.82 -3.78
N ASP A 371 2.59 12.74 -3.91
CA ASP A 371 1.29 12.78 -4.60
C ASP A 371 0.31 13.69 -3.82
N PRO A 372 -0.31 14.68 -4.49
CA PRO A 372 -1.24 15.62 -3.87
C PRO A 372 -2.35 14.97 -3.03
N LYS A 373 -2.72 13.72 -3.31
CA LYS A 373 -3.79 13.03 -2.58
C LYS A 373 -3.48 12.70 -1.12
N TYR A 374 -2.20 12.63 -0.73
CA TYR A 374 -1.80 12.30 0.65
C TYR A 374 -1.67 13.53 1.56
N ASN A 375 -1.84 14.76 1.01
CA ASN A 375 -1.73 16.02 1.75
C ASN A 375 -0.42 16.17 2.57
N ILE A 376 0.65 15.46 2.22
CA ILE A 376 1.95 15.63 2.88
C ILE A 376 2.63 16.85 2.28
N ARG A 377 2.87 17.87 3.11
CA ARG A 377 3.54 19.08 2.67
C ARG A 377 5.04 18.80 2.55
N VAL A 378 5.55 18.83 1.33
CA VAL A 378 7.01 18.86 1.11
C VAL A 378 7.50 20.29 1.36
N PRO A 379 8.49 20.52 2.24
CA PRO A 379 9.04 21.86 2.45
C PRO A 379 9.59 22.45 1.15
N THR A 380 9.41 23.76 0.96
CA THR A 380 9.89 24.49 -0.24
C THR A 380 11.41 24.48 -0.37
N SER A 381 12.14 24.30 0.74
CA SER A 381 13.59 24.09 0.76
C SER A 381 14.01 22.68 0.32
N THR A 382 13.16 21.67 0.54
CA THR A 382 13.47 20.26 0.28
C THR A 382 13.15 19.86 -1.16
N ALA A 383 12.04 20.35 -1.74
CA ALA A 383 11.64 20.00 -3.11
C ALA A 383 12.73 20.25 -4.18
N PRO A 384 13.46 21.40 -4.18
CA PRO A 384 14.54 21.65 -5.13
C PRO A 384 15.69 20.64 -5.03
N ARG A 385 16.04 20.25 -3.79
CA ARG A 385 17.07 19.24 -3.52
C ARG A 385 16.63 17.89 -4.08
N ILE A 386 15.39 17.46 -3.80
CA ILE A 386 14.85 16.21 -4.34
C ILE A 386 14.87 16.22 -5.87
N ILE A 387 14.42 17.30 -6.52
CA ILE A 387 14.43 17.40 -7.99
C ILE A 387 15.85 17.26 -8.54
N SER A 388 16.83 17.96 -7.95
CA SER A 388 18.24 17.86 -8.33
C SER A 388 18.76 16.43 -8.18
N GLU A 389 18.59 15.82 -7.02
CA GLU A 389 19.17 14.50 -6.72
C GLU A 389 18.51 13.39 -7.55
N VAL A 390 17.18 13.38 -7.64
CA VAL A 390 16.46 12.41 -8.49
C VAL A 390 16.84 12.57 -9.95
N THR A 391 17.07 13.80 -10.43
CA THR A 391 17.56 14.03 -11.80
C THR A 391 18.95 13.45 -12.01
N LYS A 392 19.88 13.62 -11.06
CA LYS A 392 21.23 13.04 -11.13
C LYS A 392 21.19 11.52 -11.13
N MET A 393 20.31 10.91 -10.33
CA MET A 393 20.19 9.46 -10.20
C MET A 393 19.92 8.75 -11.54
N PHE A 394 19.15 9.34 -12.45
CA PHE A 394 18.88 8.74 -13.77
C PHE A 394 20.12 8.36 -14.58
N LYS A 395 21.27 9.00 -14.33
CA LYS A 395 22.53 8.68 -15.01
C LYS A 395 23.13 7.36 -14.55
N ASN A 396 22.82 6.93 -13.33
CA ASN A 396 23.45 5.78 -12.67
C ASN A 396 22.47 4.62 -12.44
N LEU A 397 21.16 4.86 -12.58
CA LEU A 397 20.14 3.83 -12.37
C LEU A 397 20.11 2.84 -13.53
N THR A 398 20.21 1.55 -13.20
CA THR A 398 20.07 0.43 -14.16
C THR A 398 18.73 -0.30 -14.03
N CYS A 399 18.10 -0.24 -12.85
CA CYS A 399 16.84 -0.94 -12.59
C CYS A 399 15.64 -0.14 -13.12
N SER A 400 14.90 -0.72 -14.08
CA SER A 400 13.70 -0.12 -14.68
C SER A 400 12.69 0.37 -13.64
N ARG A 401 12.43 -0.44 -12.59
CA ARG A 401 11.49 -0.10 -11.52
C ARG A 401 11.92 1.13 -10.72
N THR A 402 13.22 1.29 -10.46
CA THR A 402 13.75 2.46 -9.73
C THR A 402 13.71 3.72 -10.60
N ILE A 403 13.95 3.58 -11.91
CA ILE A 403 13.81 4.68 -12.88
C ILE A 403 12.34 5.13 -12.94
N LEU A 404 11.39 4.20 -12.97
CA LEU A 404 9.97 4.53 -12.90
C LEU A 404 9.62 5.28 -11.62
N LEU A 405 10.08 4.83 -10.46
CA LEU A 405 9.89 5.52 -9.18
C LEU A 405 10.42 6.96 -9.20
N ALA A 406 11.62 7.16 -9.75
CA ALA A 406 12.21 8.49 -9.94
C ALA A 406 11.32 9.37 -10.83
N ALA A 407 10.81 8.82 -11.94
CA ALA A 407 9.94 9.55 -12.85
C ALA A 407 8.59 9.88 -12.21
N VAL A 408 8.01 8.99 -11.40
CA VAL A 408 6.76 9.25 -10.64
C VAL A 408 6.98 10.39 -9.65
N ALA A 409 8.05 10.36 -8.86
CA ALA A 409 8.37 11.44 -7.92
C ALA A 409 8.46 12.79 -8.62
N LEU A 410 9.22 12.86 -9.72
CA LEU A 410 9.36 14.09 -10.52
C LEU A 410 8.05 14.51 -11.18
N ALA A 411 7.20 13.58 -11.62
CA ALA A 411 5.88 13.90 -12.16
C ALA A 411 5.02 14.63 -11.12
N ASN A 412 5.04 14.17 -9.86
CA ASN A 412 4.33 14.86 -8.78
C ASN A 412 4.88 16.26 -8.54
N PHE A 413 6.21 16.42 -8.42
CA PHE A 413 6.82 17.74 -8.22
C PHE A 413 6.59 18.71 -9.39
N SER A 414 6.45 18.19 -10.63
CA SER A 414 6.21 19.02 -11.82
C SER A 414 4.82 19.66 -11.86
N THR A 415 3.87 19.21 -11.02
CA THR A 415 2.54 19.82 -10.91
C THR A 415 2.57 21.16 -10.16
N ILE A 416 3.65 21.44 -9.43
CA ILE A 416 3.81 22.62 -8.58
C ILE A 416 4.56 23.69 -9.35
N LYS A 417 3.94 24.85 -9.56
CA LYS A 417 4.48 25.95 -10.37
C LYS A 417 5.84 26.44 -9.88
N GLU A 418 6.02 26.54 -8.57
CA GLU A 418 7.25 27.02 -7.92
C GLU A 418 8.46 26.14 -8.26
N ASN A 419 8.23 24.90 -8.70
CA ASN A 419 9.29 23.96 -9.02
C ASN A 419 9.80 24.05 -10.46
N VAL A 420 9.09 24.72 -11.37
CA VAL A 420 9.35 24.71 -12.83
C VAL A 420 10.79 25.09 -13.16
N HIS A 421 11.30 26.17 -12.55
CA HIS A 421 12.68 26.61 -12.74
C HIS A 421 13.71 25.52 -12.42
N TYR A 422 13.49 24.71 -11.37
CA TYR A 422 14.42 23.64 -11.01
C TYR A 422 14.44 22.49 -12.02
N PHE A 423 13.34 22.20 -12.72
CA PHE A 423 13.33 21.23 -13.82
C PHE A 423 14.15 21.71 -15.01
N ILE A 424 14.09 23.02 -15.28
CA ILE A 424 14.85 23.66 -16.37
C ILE A 424 16.34 23.64 -16.03
N THR A 425 16.74 24.16 -14.86
CA THR A 425 18.16 24.27 -14.49
C THR A 425 18.85 22.91 -14.37
N ASN A 426 18.13 21.88 -13.92
CA ASN A 426 18.69 20.52 -13.80
C ASN A 426 18.64 19.73 -15.12
N SER A 427 18.09 20.28 -16.21
CA SER A 427 17.90 19.56 -17.48
C SER A 427 17.19 18.22 -17.29
N THR A 428 16.17 18.20 -16.43
CA THR A 428 15.51 16.97 -15.97
C THR A 428 14.87 16.19 -17.11
N VAL A 429 14.16 16.87 -18.02
CA VAL A 429 13.50 16.23 -19.16
C VAL A 429 14.52 15.56 -20.10
N THR A 430 15.61 16.26 -20.43
CA THR A 430 16.68 15.73 -21.29
C THR A 430 17.35 14.50 -20.68
N THR A 431 17.59 14.55 -19.37
CA THR A 431 18.20 13.44 -18.63
C THR A 431 17.27 12.22 -18.58
N LEU A 432 15.97 12.44 -18.30
CA LEU A 432 14.97 11.37 -18.29
C LEU A 432 14.77 10.73 -19.68
N LEU A 433 14.65 11.54 -20.74
CA LEU A 433 14.52 11.01 -22.10
C LEU A 433 15.76 10.21 -22.54
N SER A 434 16.95 10.61 -22.08
CA SER A 434 18.18 9.86 -22.30
C SER A 434 18.15 8.51 -21.58
N ALA A 435 17.69 8.47 -20.33
CA ALA A 435 17.52 7.22 -19.57
C ALA A 435 16.49 6.28 -20.22
N ILE A 436 15.36 6.81 -20.71
CA ILE A 436 14.35 6.03 -21.45
C ILE A 436 14.96 5.43 -22.72
N ARG A 437 15.73 6.22 -23.47
CA ARG A 437 16.37 5.75 -24.70
C ARG A 437 17.36 4.62 -24.44
N LEU A 438 18.08 4.66 -23.31
CA LEU A 438 19.02 3.60 -22.91
C LEU A 438 18.32 2.27 -22.57
N GLN A 439 17.04 2.30 -22.17
CA GLN A 439 16.26 1.07 -21.95
C GLN A 439 15.84 0.38 -23.26
N GLY A 440 15.95 1.06 -24.42
CA GLY A 440 15.59 0.49 -25.72
C GLY A 440 14.08 0.41 -25.98
N SER A 441 13.68 -0.45 -26.92
CA SER A 441 12.27 -0.63 -27.34
C SER A 441 11.36 -1.09 -26.21
N ASP A 442 11.93 -1.79 -25.23
CA ASP A 442 11.21 -2.49 -24.16
C ASP A 442 10.94 -1.60 -22.94
N SER A 443 11.26 -0.30 -23.03
CA SER A 443 11.00 0.65 -21.94
C SER A 443 9.51 0.63 -21.55
N GLU A 444 9.23 0.49 -20.26
CA GLU A 444 7.88 0.34 -19.71
C GLU A 444 6.95 1.50 -20.14
N ILE A 445 5.72 1.18 -20.55
CA ILE A 445 4.69 2.17 -20.95
C ILE A 445 4.48 3.20 -19.81
N LEU A 446 4.49 2.74 -18.56
CA LEU A 446 4.34 3.58 -17.38
C LEU A 446 5.47 4.62 -17.26
N LEU A 447 6.70 4.28 -17.65
CA LEU A 447 7.82 5.22 -17.62
C LEU A 447 7.65 6.31 -18.69
N LYS A 448 7.24 5.91 -19.90
CA LYS A 448 6.87 6.86 -20.97
C LYS A 448 5.71 7.76 -20.53
N GLU A 449 4.72 7.19 -19.83
CA GLU A 449 3.58 7.92 -19.27
C GLU A 449 4.03 9.00 -18.28
N GLN A 450 4.93 8.67 -17.35
CA GLN A 450 5.46 9.64 -16.40
C GLN A 450 6.28 10.74 -17.08
N ALA A 451 7.09 10.40 -18.08
CA ALA A 451 7.83 11.40 -18.86
C ALA A 451 6.87 12.35 -19.61
N ALA A 452 5.83 11.81 -20.25
CA ALA A 452 4.81 12.61 -20.91
C ALA A 452 4.03 13.49 -19.91
N SER A 453 3.79 13.00 -18.68
CA SER A 453 3.16 13.76 -17.61
C SER A 453 4.01 14.96 -17.18
N ILE A 454 5.31 14.75 -16.92
CA ILE A 454 6.26 15.83 -16.59
C ILE A 454 6.27 16.89 -17.71
N ILE A 455 6.40 16.46 -18.97
CA ILE A 455 6.43 17.38 -20.12
C ILE A 455 5.11 18.15 -20.23
N ALA A 456 3.97 17.46 -20.08
CA ALA A 456 2.65 18.08 -20.14
C ALA A 456 2.48 19.15 -19.05
N ASN A 457 2.90 18.87 -17.81
CA ASN A 457 2.82 19.81 -16.70
C ASN A 457 3.73 21.01 -16.93
N LEU A 458 5.01 20.79 -17.30
CA LEU A 458 5.95 21.88 -17.57
C LEU A 458 5.51 22.75 -18.77
N SER A 459 4.93 22.15 -19.82
CA SER A 459 4.47 22.88 -21.01
C SER A 459 3.27 23.81 -20.75
N ASP A 460 2.65 23.74 -19.57
CA ASP A 460 1.62 24.71 -19.15
C ASP A 460 2.23 26.07 -18.77
N HIS A 461 3.56 26.12 -18.59
CA HIS A 461 4.29 27.32 -18.18
C HIS A 461 5.13 27.88 -19.34
N ALA A 462 4.87 29.12 -19.74
CA ALA A 462 5.51 29.75 -20.90
C ALA A 462 7.04 29.77 -20.82
N GLU A 463 7.61 29.95 -19.62
CA GLU A 463 9.05 29.95 -19.37
C GLU A 463 9.73 28.59 -19.67
N ALA A 464 9.02 27.47 -19.59
CA ALA A 464 9.58 26.15 -19.86
C ALA A 464 9.53 25.79 -21.35
N ILE A 465 8.62 26.37 -22.13
CA ILE A 465 8.36 25.96 -23.53
C ILE A 465 9.62 26.07 -24.41
N PRO A 466 10.39 27.19 -24.41
CA PRO A 466 11.60 27.29 -25.24
C PRO A 466 12.62 26.19 -24.92
N HIS A 467 12.80 25.89 -23.64
CA HIS A 467 13.69 24.83 -23.19
C HIS A 467 13.19 23.44 -23.61
N LEU A 468 11.88 23.18 -23.55
CA LEU A 468 11.31 21.91 -24.00
C LEU A 468 11.50 21.72 -25.52
N CYS A 469 11.26 22.76 -26.33
CA CYS A 469 11.40 22.69 -27.79
C CYS A 469 12.83 22.37 -28.25
N GLN A 470 13.85 22.86 -27.54
CA GLN A 470 15.25 22.61 -27.86
C GLN A 470 15.74 21.21 -27.47
N ASN A 471 15.04 20.50 -26.57
CA ASN A 471 15.53 19.27 -25.92
C ASN A 471 14.96 17.96 -26.50
N ARG A 472 14.71 17.90 -27.82
CA ARG A 472 14.16 16.72 -28.53
C ARG A 472 12.84 16.18 -27.94
N VAL A 473 12.06 17.03 -27.29
CA VAL A 473 10.76 16.67 -26.71
C VAL A 473 9.75 16.28 -27.79
N ILE A 474 9.68 17.04 -28.89
CA ILE A 474 8.73 16.78 -29.99
C ILE A 474 8.94 15.39 -30.62
N PRO A 475 10.16 14.99 -31.04
CA PRO A 475 10.42 13.62 -31.49
C PRO A 475 10.01 12.54 -30.48
N ALA A 476 10.29 12.75 -29.19
CA ALA A 476 9.96 11.79 -28.15
C ALA A 476 8.44 11.62 -27.98
N LEU A 477 7.69 12.72 -27.91
CA LEU A 477 6.22 12.68 -27.80
C LEU A 477 5.58 12.00 -29.03
N LEU A 478 6.06 12.30 -30.23
CA LEU A 478 5.59 11.65 -31.46
C LEU A 478 5.96 10.16 -31.54
N CYS A 479 7.04 9.74 -30.86
CA CYS A 479 7.39 8.33 -30.70
C CYS A 479 6.46 7.64 -29.70
N PHE A 480 6.16 8.29 -28.58
CA PHE A 480 5.25 7.75 -27.56
C PHE A 480 3.81 7.60 -28.06
N LEU A 481 3.37 8.45 -28.98
CA LEU A 481 2.05 8.33 -29.64
C LEU A 481 1.90 7.11 -30.56
N ASN A 482 3.00 6.43 -30.96
CA ASN A 482 2.94 5.30 -31.88
C ASN A 482 2.45 3.98 -31.25
N PHE A 483 2.00 3.97 -30.00
CA PHE A 483 1.44 2.76 -29.39
C PHE A 483 0.08 2.41 -30.00
N GLU A 484 0.00 1.24 -30.63
CA GLU A 484 -1.25 0.66 -31.11
C GLU A 484 -2.01 0.04 -29.92
N LEU A 485 -3.27 0.42 -29.76
CA LEU A 485 -4.17 -0.19 -28.80
C LEU A 485 -4.59 -1.55 -29.38
N ALA A 486 -4.33 -2.64 -28.66
CA ALA A 486 -4.79 -3.96 -29.09
C ALA A 486 -6.33 -4.02 -29.11
N ASP A 487 -6.90 -4.69 -30.11
CA ASP A 487 -8.33 -4.64 -30.49
C ASP A 487 -9.35 -5.12 -29.43
N HIS A 488 -8.92 -5.55 -28.23
CA HIS A 488 -9.80 -6.14 -27.22
C HIS A 488 -9.53 -5.70 -25.77
N VAL A 489 -8.95 -4.51 -25.55
CA VAL A 489 -8.67 -4.04 -24.18
C VAL A 489 -9.74 -3.06 -23.70
N ASP A 490 -10.33 -3.37 -22.54
CA ASP A 490 -11.29 -2.52 -21.83
C ASP A 490 -10.79 -1.07 -21.75
N THR A 491 -11.60 -0.15 -22.28
CA THR A 491 -11.20 1.25 -22.52
C THR A 491 -11.22 2.15 -21.28
N THR A 492 -11.54 1.58 -20.13
CA THR A 492 -11.46 2.27 -18.84
C THR A 492 -10.00 2.27 -18.35
N ASP A 493 -9.25 3.25 -18.85
CA ASP A 493 -8.01 3.77 -18.23
C ASP A 493 -6.77 2.86 -18.28
N THR A 494 -6.42 2.38 -19.47
CA THR A 494 -5.11 1.75 -19.69
C THR A 494 -4.00 2.80 -19.71
N ALA A 495 -2.80 2.43 -19.24
CA ALA A 495 -1.61 3.31 -19.26
C ALA A 495 -1.32 3.90 -20.66
N SER A 496 -1.67 3.16 -21.72
CA SER A 496 -1.54 3.61 -23.10
C SER A 496 -2.48 4.78 -23.43
N TYR A 497 -3.74 4.76 -22.98
CA TYR A 497 -4.66 5.90 -23.18
C TYR A 497 -4.17 7.15 -22.45
N ARG A 498 -3.72 7.00 -21.20
CA ARG A 498 -3.15 8.12 -20.43
C ARG A 498 -1.90 8.67 -21.10
N LEU A 499 -1.01 7.80 -21.58
CA LEU A 499 0.17 8.21 -22.33
C LEU A 499 -0.20 9.02 -23.57
N GLN A 500 -1.14 8.52 -24.40
CA GLN A 500 -1.60 9.21 -25.60
C GLN A 500 -2.20 10.58 -25.27
N HIS A 501 -3.08 10.65 -24.27
CA HIS A 501 -3.66 11.92 -23.82
C HIS A 501 -2.60 12.92 -23.36
N LYS A 502 -1.66 12.50 -22.50
CA LYS A 502 -0.57 13.37 -22.01
C LYS A 502 0.34 13.85 -23.13
N CYS A 503 0.65 12.98 -24.09
CA CYS A 503 1.43 13.36 -25.28
C CYS A 503 0.70 14.39 -26.14
N ALA A 504 -0.59 14.16 -26.44
CA ALA A 504 -1.41 15.09 -27.22
C ALA A 504 -1.55 16.44 -26.52
N LEU A 505 -1.78 16.44 -25.20
CA LEU A 505 -1.90 17.65 -24.39
C LEU A 505 -0.58 18.45 -24.37
N ALA A 506 0.55 17.77 -24.18
CA ALA A 506 1.87 18.39 -24.26
C ALA A 506 2.13 19.00 -25.64
N LEU A 507 1.86 18.26 -26.73
CA LEU A 507 2.01 18.78 -28.09
C LEU A 507 1.13 20.02 -28.32
N ALA A 508 -0.13 19.99 -27.88
CA ALA A 508 -1.02 21.14 -27.98
C ALA A 508 -0.44 22.38 -27.30
N ARG A 509 0.05 22.22 -26.07
CA ARG A 509 0.67 23.31 -25.31
C ARG A 509 1.94 23.85 -25.98
N LEU A 510 2.81 22.96 -26.46
CA LEU A 510 4.06 23.29 -27.14
C LEU A 510 3.85 23.98 -28.51
N CYS A 511 2.71 23.79 -29.19
CA CYS A 511 2.37 24.49 -30.43
C CYS A 511 2.24 26.02 -30.27
N SER A 512 2.35 26.52 -29.04
CA SER A 512 2.56 27.95 -28.77
C SER A 512 3.91 28.47 -29.28
N GLU A 513 4.86 27.60 -29.61
CA GLU A 513 6.13 27.95 -30.27
C GLU A 513 6.14 27.56 -31.74
N LYS A 514 6.65 28.44 -32.60
CA LYS A 514 6.72 28.18 -34.06
C LYS A 514 7.63 27.00 -34.38
N ASP A 515 8.76 26.90 -33.68
CA ASP A 515 9.72 25.81 -33.85
C ASP A 515 9.09 24.44 -33.56
N ALA A 516 8.28 24.35 -32.50
CA ALA A 516 7.54 23.12 -32.18
C ALA A 516 6.64 22.67 -33.33
N VAL A 517 5.91 23.61 -33.95
CA VAL A 517 5.01 23.31 -35.08
C VAL A 517 5.80 22.80 -36.29
N LEU A 518 6.91 23.46 -36.63
CA LEU A 518 7.80 23.03 -37.72
C LEU A 518 8.34 21.61 -37.48
N GLN A 519 8.80 21.31 -36.27
CA GLN A 519 9.27 19.97 -35.90
C GLN A 519 8.15 18.92 -36.05
N ILE A 520 6.92 19.23 -35.62
CA ILE A 520 5.77 18.31 -35.75
C ILE A 520 5.48 18.02 -37.23
N GLU A 521 5.53 19.02 -38.10
CA GLU A 521 5.29 18.83 -39.54
C GLU A 521 6.40 18.01 -40.20
N GLN A 522 7.67 18.35 -39.94
CA GLN A 522 8.83 17.63 -40.46
C GLN A 522 8.82 16.15 -40.06
N LEU A 523 8.36 15.85 -38.84
CA LEU A 523 8.30 14.49 -38.30
C LEU A 523 6.97 13.76 -38.61
N LYS A 524 6.16 14.28 -39.55
CA LYS A 524 4.86 13.72 -39.94
C LYS A 524 3.93 13.48 -38.75
N GLY A 525 3.93 14.39 -37.77
CA GLY A 525 3.09 14.31 -36.58
C GLY A 525 1.61 14.61 -36.85
N VAL A 526 1.30 15.50 -37.81
CA VAL A 526 -0.09 15.85 -38.17
C VAL A 526 -0.92 14.63 -38.60
N PRO A 527 -0.46 13.75 -39.52
CA PRO A 527 -1.15 12.50 -39.84
C PRO A 527 -1.40 11.58 -38.63
N LYS A 528 -0.48 11.53 -37.67
CA LYS A 528 -0.63 10.69 -36.47
C LYS A 528 -1.74 11.22 -35.56
N LEU A 529 -1.77 12.53 -35.31
CA LEU A 529 -2.84 13.17 -34.53
C LEU A 529 -4.21 12.97 -35.21
N LEU A 530 -4.26 13.10 -36.54
CA LEU A 530 -5.46 12.81 -37.33
C LEU A 530 -5.95 11.37 -37.17
N LYS A 531 -5.05 10.38 -37.20
CA LYS A 531 -5.40 8.97 -36.99
C LYS A 531 -6.04 8.77 -35.61
N LEU A 532 -5.47 9.36 -34.56
CA LEU A 532 -6.01 9.28 -33.20
C LEU A 532 -7.36 9.98 -33.04
N CYS A 533 -7.58 11.11 -33.72
CA CYS A 533 -8.89 11.76 -33.74
C CYS A 533 -9.95 10.88 -34.38
N LYS A 534 -9.66 10.26 -35.53
CA LYS A 534 -10.59 9.34 -36.21
C LYS A 534 -10.97 8.17 -35.30
N GLN A 535 -9.97 7.53 -34.69
CA GLN A 535 -10.20 6.45 -33.72
C GLN A 535 -11.10 6.90 -32.55
N GLY A 536 -10.84 8.07 -31.96
CA GLY A 536 -11.68 8.59 -30.87
C GLY A 536 -13.13 8.91 -31.28
N ILE A 537 -13.34 9.39 -32.50
CA ILE A 537 -14.67 9.65 -33.07
C ILE A 537 -15.41 8.32 -33.31
N ASP A 538 -14.72 7.35 -33.92
CA ASP A 538 -15.27 6.03 -34.23
C ASP A 538 -15.65 5.25 -32.96
N GLU A 539 -14.87 5.41 -31.89
CA GLU A 539 -15.14 4.83 -30.56
C GLU A 539 -16.33 5.48 -29.82
N LYS A 540 -16.91 6.59 -30.34
CA LYS A 540 -18.00 7.37 -29.73
C LYS A 540 -17.76 7.77 -28.27
N LYS A 541 -16.50 8.01 -27.89
CA LYS A 541 -16.12 8.40 -26.53
C LYS A 541 -15.73 9.86 -26.50
N ASN A 542 -16.40 10.63 -25.62
CA ASN A 542 -15.95 11.96 -25.22
C ASN A 542 -14.71 11.84 -24.33
N ASP A 543 -13.60 11.41 -24.92
CA ASP A 543 -12.35 11.15 -24.23
C ASP A 543 -11.41 12.37 -24.31
N ARG A 544 -10.74 12.66 -23.19
CA ARG A 544 -9.74 13.73 -23.01
C ARG A 544 -8.61 13.63 -24.04
N ARG A 545 -8.32 12.43 -24.57
CA ARG A 545 -7.39 12.22 -25.69
C ARG A 545 -7.85 12.95 -26.95
N LEU A 546 -9.11 12.79 -27.36
CA LEU A 546 -9.66 13.38 -28.59
C LEU A 546 -9.59 14.92 -28.50
N LEU A 547 -10.06 15.49 -27.40
CA LEU A 547 -10.02 16.94 -27.16
C LEU A 547 -8.59 17.50 -27.25
N ALA A 548 -7.62 16.81 -26.65
CA ALA A 548 -6.22 17.22 -26.70
C ALA A 548 -5.63 17.15 -28.13
N CYS A 549 -5.96 16.10 -28.90
CA CYS A 549 -5.53 15.98 -30.29
C CYS A 549 -6.16 17.08 -31.19
N LEU A 550 -7.45 17.36 -31.01
CA LEU A 550 -8.15 18.42 -31.74
C LEU A 550 -7.56 19.79 -31.42
N GLU A 551 -7.26 20.06 -30.15
CA GLU A 551 -6.62 21.31 -29.73
C GLU A 551 -5.20 21.46 -30.31
N ALA A 552 -4.41 20.38 -30.34
CA ALA A 552 -3.10 20.38 -30.99
C ALA A 552 -3.21 20.73 -32.47
N LEU A 553 -4.12 20.07 -33.19
CA LEU A 553 -4.35 20.30 -34.62
C LEU A 553 -4.84 21.74 -34.88
N ARG A 554 -5.77 22.24 -34.06
CA ARG A 554 -6.25 23.62 -34.13
C ARG A 554 -5.09 24.60 -33.99
N ARG A 555 -4.21 24.42 -33.00
CA ARG A 555 -3.06 25.30 -32.76
C ARG A 555 -2.05 25.27 -33.91
N ILE A 556 -1.71 24.09 -34.42
CA ILE A 556 -0.85 23.92 -35.61
C ILE A 556 -1.41 24.72 -36.80
N LEU A 557 -2.71 24.57 -37.06
CA LEU A 557 -3.39 25.28 -38.16
C LEU A 557 -3.36 26.79 -37.99
N THR A 558 -3.59 27.30 -36.78
CA THR A 558 -3.57 28.75 -36.49
C THR A 558 -2.17 29.36 -36.57
N LYS A 559 -1.12 28.64 -36.15
CA LYS A 559 0.26 29.15 -36.11
C LYS A 559 0.88 29.27 -37.51
N ASN A 560 0.50 28.36 -38.41
CA ASN A 560 1.02 28.31 -39.76
C ASN A 560 0.36 29.32 -40.72
N ASN A 561 -0.73 30.00 -40.33
CA ASN A 561 -1.43 30.97 -41.16
C ASN A 561 -2.09 32.12 -40.34
N PRO A 562 -1.42 33.27 -40.14
CA PRO A 562 -2.12 34.49 -39.73
C PRO A 562 -2.91 35.16 -40.88
N THR A 563 -2.62 34.83 -42.14
CA THR A 563 -3.08 35.62 -43.32
C THR A 563 -3.58 34.83 -44.53
N ASN A 564 -3.53 33.50 -44.55
CA ASN A 564 -4.10 32.69 -45.64
C ASN A 564 -5.25 31.82 -45.14
N MET A 565 -6.43 32.42 -45.05
CA MET A 565 -7.69 31.67 -45.01
C MET A 565 -7.97 31.08 -46.40
N MET A 566 -8.33 29.80 -46.41
CA MET A 566 -8.81 28.99 -47.55
C MET A 566 -7.74 28.49 -48.55
N THR A 567 -7.58 27.15 -48.61
CA THR A 567 -7.27 26.33 -49.83
C THR A 567 -6.84 24.89 -49.47
N SER A 568 -7.56 24.20 -48.58
CA SER A 568 -7.50 22.72 -48.55
C SER A 568 -8.87 22.16 -48.16
N PRO A 569 -9.53 21.36 -49.04
CA PRO A 569 -10.84 20.76 -48.76
C PRO A 569 -10.86 19.91 -47.49
N GLN A 570 -9.71 19.29 -47.14
CA GLN A 570 -9.56 18.47 -45.94
C GLN A 570 -9.50 19.31 -44.66
N LYS A 571 -8.94 20.53 -44.70
CA LYS A 571 -8.93 21.47 -43.56
C LYS A 571 -10.32 22.00 -43.26
N THR A 572 -11.13 22.28 -44.29
CA THR A 572 -12.51 22.74 -44.12
C THR A 572 -13.38 21.64 -43.52
N GLN A 573 -13.32 20.40 -44.03
CA GLN A 573 -14.05 19.26 -43.42
C GLN A 573 -13.66 19.02 -41.96
N MET A 574 -12.38 19.18 -41.62
CA MET A 574 -11.90 18.98 -40.26
C MET A 574 -12.38 20.09 -39.30
N ILE A 575 -12.35 21.35 -39.71
CA ILE A 575 -12.87 22.48 -38.92
C ILE A 575 -14.40 22.36 -38.77
N THR A 576 -15.11 21.97 -39.83
CA THR A 576 -16.57 21.76 -39.78
C THR A 576 -16.93 20.60 -38.85
N SER A 577 -16.17 19.49 -38.87
CA SER A 577 -16.41 18.33 -38.01
C SER A 577 -16.05 18.59 -36.53
N ILE A 578 -15.14 19.53 -36.25
CA ILE A 578 -14.82 20.03 -34.90
C ILE A 578 -15.88 21.03 -34.41
N ALA A 579 -16.49 21.79 -35.32
CA ALA A 579 -17.54 22.77 -34.96
C ALA A 579 -18.93 22.14 -34.75
N THR A 580 -19.15 20.91 -35.22
CA THR A 580 -20.42 20.17 -35.10
C THR A 580 -20.50 19.20 -33.92
N HIS A 581 -19.43 19.06 -33.13
CA HIS A 581 -19.34 18.22 -31.92
C HIS A 581 -18.76 19.04 -30.78
#